data_AF-A0A1E4GB65-F1
#
_entry.id   AF-A0A1E4GB65-F1
#
_cell.length_a   1.000
_cell.length_b   1.000
_cell.length_c   1.000
_cell.angle_alpha   90.00
_cell.angle_beta   90.00
_cell.angle_gamma   90.00
#
_symmetry.space_group_name_H-M   'P 1'
#
loop_
_entity.id
_entity.type
_entity.pdbx_description
1 polymer ?
#
loop_
_entity_poly.entity_id
_entity_poly.type
_entity_poly.pdbx_seq_one_letter_code
_entity_poly.pdbx_strand_id
1 'polypeptide(L)'
;MARNRAEEELQELHVLRVGEVFEPFAPWRRNEQGKQVYIKLSRNEEVSYLYVGSQLSVRAELQQALMRLVNDGWAVEGEVVVQFDGRSEPGTDPYVYREPLMLELGKALLPLVDPQNGSPLVPKVEQIREEVAREVGLVIPPLRISDNLQMENQYLLRIKDAPVAVGEVYLDRMMVLGNLDLLGQLEGGITQDPVHRLPAKWIQGEHKEKAENLGCPVLGPLAVMVAHLKGLILGACPELLGLQETYDLIHRLRSSHPVVVEEFLNDRRLLRRIRKVLQSLLEQRVAIRDLVTIMEICGDYVDILDNVEEVTERCRVALARQICASVVDREGNLRVLALGPVAEQAIRESLVSGKSWSHDQVEQLERAVRKARDEHDHPPVLITDPPTRRLVQRWLQHSMPDVTILSTEELVAGFKVEVAAMVELQSTPNPAGVA
;
A
#
# COMPACT_ATOMS: atom_id res chain seq x y z
N MET A 1 8.09 -30.39 -16.57
CA MET A 1 8.79 -31.28 -17.52
C MET A 1 8.67 -30.87 -18.99
N ALA A 2 8.22 -29.65 -19.32
CA ALA A 2 8.34 -29.08 -20.66
C ALA A 2 9.46 -28.02 -20.72
N ARG A 3 10.54 -28.25 -19.97
CA ARG A 3 11.48 -27.19 -19.56
C ARG A 3 12.69 -26.98 -20.49
N ASN A 4 13.04 -27.90 -21.40
CA ASN A 4 14.39 -27.83 -21.99
C ASN A 4 14.52 -27.97 -23.50
N ARG A 5 13.46 -28.18 -24.29
CA ARG A 5 13.69 -28.52 -25.71
C ARG A 5 14.08 -27.33 -26.60
N ALA A 6 13.55 -26.14 -26.33
CA ALA A 6 13.89 -24.94 -27.10
C ALA A 6 15.19 -24.27 -26.61
N GLU A 7 15.49 -24.33 -25.31
CA GLU A 7 16.71 -23.75 -24.73
C GLU A 7 17.97 -24.59 -25.01
N GLU A 8 17.86 -25.93 -25.03
CA GLU A 8 18.97 -26.79 -25.47
C GLU A 8 19.31 -26.60 -26.95
N GLU A 9 18.33 -26.27 -27.80
CA GLU A 9 18.57 -25.92 -29.20
C GLU A 9 19.18 -24.51 -29.38
N LEU A 10 19.00 -23.60 -28.41
CA LEU A 10 19.45 -22.20 -28.49
C LEU A 10 20.92 -21.99 -28.06
N GLN A 11 21.46 -22.84 -27.20
CA GLN A 11 22.84 -22.72 -26.70
C GLN A 11 23.92 -23.11 -27.74
N GLU A 12 23.56 -23.82 -28.81
CA GLU A 12 24.45 -24.20 -29.91
C GLU A 12 24.32 -23.30 -31.16
N LEU A 13 23.55 -22.21 -31.10
CA LEU A 13 23.23 -21.41 -32.29
C LEU A 13 24.31 -20.38 -32.65
N HIS A 14 24.91 -20.58 -33.82
CA HIS A 14 25.60 -19.51 -34.54
C HIS A 14 24.57 -18.52 -35.11
N VAL A 15 24.36 -17.40 -34.41
CA VAL A 15 23.44 -16.34 -34.83
C VAL A 15 24.20 -15.30 -35.65
N LEU A 16 23.79 -15.09 -36.90
CA LEU A 16 24.35 -14.07 -37.78
C LEU A 16 23.46 -12.81 -37.73
N ARG A 17 24.06 -11.62 -37.80
CA ARG A 17 23.34 -10.34 -37.86
C ARG A 17 23.78 -9.53 -39.08
N VAL A 18 22.83 -8.86 -39.73
CA VAL A 18 23.09 -7.96 -40.85
C VAL A 18 23.64 -6.62 -40.32
N GLY A 19 24.91 -6.35 -40.58
CA GLY A 19 25.59 -5.08 -40.23
C GLY A 19 26.86 -5.30 -39.41
N GLU A 20 27.95 -4.64 -39.81
CA GLU A 20 29.26 -4.72 -39.17
C GLU A 20 29.20 -4.29 -37.69
N VAL A 21 29.36 -5.24 -36.78
CA VAL A 21 30.18 -5.27 -35.55
C VAL A 21 29.82 -6.60 -34.86
N PHE A 22 30.81 -7.48 -34.64
CA PHE A 22 30.67 -8.67 -33.80
C PHE A 22 30.58 -8.26 -32.32
N GLU A 23 29.43 -7.73 -31.89
CA GLU A 23 29.09 -7.66 -30.47
C GLU A 23 28.40 -8.97 -30.03
N PRO A 24 28.63 -9.45 -28.79
CA PRO A 24 27.94 -10.62 -28.27
C PRO A 24 26.43 -10.43 -28.38
N PHE A 25 25.78 -11.42 -28.98
CA PHE A 25 24.33 -11.51 -29.14
C PHE A 25 23.60 -11.18 -27.82
N ALA A 26 22.84 -10.08 -27.82
CA ALA A 26 21.96 -9.72 -26.71
C ALA A 26 20.52 -10.10 -27.10
N PRO A 27 19.95 -11.20 -26.57
CA PRO A 27 18.60 -11.70 -26.92
C PRO A 27 17.43 -10.77 -26.54
N TRP A 28 17.71 -9.58 -26.01
CA TRP A 28 16.75 -8.75 -25.27
C TRP A 28 16.05 -7.65 -26.08
N ARG A 29 16.27 -7.51 -27.39
CA ARG A 29 15.44 -6.61 -28.23
C ARG A 29 14.10 -7.29 -28.54
N ARG A 30 13.23 -7.36 -27.53
CA ARG A 30 11.82 -7.77 -27.64
C ARG A 30 10.97 -6.57 -28.02
N ASN A 31 9.89 -6.78 -28.78
CA ASN A 31 8.81 -5.79 -28.88
C ASN A 31 7.83 -5.97 -27.70
N GLU A 32 6.83 -5.09 -27.56
CA GLU A 32 5.82 -5.11 -26.47
C GLU A 32 5.02 -6.43 -26.38
N GLN A 33 5.05 -7.26 -27.42
CA GLN A 33 4.35 -8.56 -27.48
C GLN A 33 5.31 -9.76 -27.42
N GLY A 34 6.61 -9.54 -27.19
CA GLY A 34 7.60 -10.61 -27.11
C GLY A 34 7.77 -11.41 -28.41
N LYS A 35 7.63 -10.83 -29.60
CA LYS A 35 7.82 -11.54 -30.88
C LYS A 35 9.19 -11.25 -31.49
N GLN A 36 9.90 -12.31 -31.92
CA GLN A 36 11.14 -12.22 -32.69
C GLN A 36 11.06 -13.12 -33.93
N VAL A 37 11.65 -12.66 -35.04
CA VAL A 37 11.66 -13.34 -36.33
C VAL A 37 13.10 -13.61 -36.75
N TYR A 38 13.35 -14.86 -37.14
CA TYR A 38 14.62 -15.35 -37.64
C TYR A 38 14.44 -15.98 -39.02
N ILE A 39 15.51 -16.00 -39.81
CA ILE A 39 15.60 -16.84 -41.01
C ILE A 39 16.53 -17.99 -40.70
N LYS A 40 16.05 -19.22 -40.87
CA LYS A 40 16.87 -20.42 -40.73
C LYS A 40 17.73 -20.59 -41.98
N LEU A 41 19.02 -20.80 -41.75
CA LEU A 41 20.03 -21.03 -42.77
C LEU A 41 20.69 -22.38 -42.51
N SER A 42 20.99 -23.14 -43.57
CA SER A 42 21.72 -24.39 -43.47
C SER A 42 22.88 -24.46 -44.46
N ARG A 43 23.98 -25.07 -44.05
CA ARG A 43 25.14 -25.32 -44.88
C ARG A 43 25.81 -26.61 -44.43
N ASN A 44 25.72 -27.66 -45.25
CA ASN A 44 26.13 -29.01 -44.87
C ASN A 44 25.39 -29.49 -43.60
N GLU A 45 26.12 -29.80 -42.52
CA GLU A 45 25.56 -30.15 -41.20
C GLU A 45 25.41 -28.93 -40.27
N GLU A 46 25.83 -27.73 -40.71
CA GLU A 46 25.71 -26.49 -39.92
C GLU A 46 24.33 -25.85 -40.11
N VAL A 47 23.67 -25.50 -38.99
CA VAL A 47 22.45 -24.70 -38.96
C VAL A 47 22.77 -23.35 -38.31
N SER A 48 22.25 -22.27 -38.86
CA SER A 48 22.41 -20.92 -38.33
C SER A 48 21.13 -20.12 -38.48
N TYR A 49 20.96 -19.11 -37.63
CA TYR A 49 19.74 -18.28 -37.64
C TYR A 49 20.12 -16.83 -37.82
N LEU A 50 19.53 -16.18 -38.83
CA LEU A 50 19.69 -14.76 -39.11
C LEU A 50 18.56 -14.00 -38.44
N TYR A 51 18.86 -13.14 -37.47
CA TYR A 51 17.83 -12.32 -36.81
C TYR A 51 17.35 -11.19 -37.74
N VAL A 52 16.02 -11.06 -37.92
CA VAL A 52 15.39 -10.11 -38.84
C VAL A 52 14.55 -9.03 -38.15
N GLY A 53 14.32 -9.14 -36.83
CA GLY A 53 13.56 -8.16 -36.05
C GLY A 53 12.27 -8.71 -35.46
N SER A 54 11.30 -7.83 -35.19
CA SER A 54 9.98 -8.18 -34.65
C SER A 54 8.95 -8.58 -35.72
N GLN A 55 9.22 -8.22 -36.98
CA GLN A 55 8.45 -8.58 -38.15
C GLN A 55 9.41 -8.77 -39.33
N LEU A 56 9.13 -9.75 -40.20
CA LEU A 56 9.87 -9.91 -41.44
C LEU A 56 9.54 -8.71 -42.35
N SER A 57 10.43 -7.72 -42.39
CA SER A 57 10.37 -6.66 -43.40
C SER A 57 11.52 -6.85 -44.37
N VAL A 58 11.21 -7.11 -45.64
CA VAL A 58 12.20 -7.31 -46.69
C VAL A 58 12.81 -5.94 -47.04
N ARG A 59 13.78 -5.51 -46.23
CA ARG A 59 14.58 -4.31 -46.48
C ARG A 59 15.75 -4.66 -47.41
N ALA A 60 16.24 -3.68 -48.15
CA ALA A 60 17.37 -3.86 -49.07
C ALA A 60 18.61 -4.46 -48.37
N GLU A 61 18.85 -4.10 -47.12
CA GLU A 61 19.93 -4.61 -46.27
C GLU A 61 19.82 -6.13 -46.02
N LEU A 62 18.61 -6.61 -45.71
CA LEU A 62 18.35 -8.03 -45.49
C LEU A 62 18.53 -8.82 -46.80
N GLN A 63 18.04 -8.29 -47.92
CA GLN A 63 18.23 -8.93 -49.23
C GLN A 63 19.71 -9.03 -49.60
N GLN A 64 20.50 -7.98 -49.38
CA GLN A 64 21.94 -8.01 -49.64
C GLN A 64 22.65 -9.02 -48.74
N ALA A 65 22.28 -9.11 -47.46
CA ALA A 65 22.87 -10.09 -46.55
C ALA A 65 22.53 -11.53 -46.95
N LEU A 66 21.27 -11.81 -47.30
CA LEU A 66 20.86 -13.12 -47.77
C LEU A 66 21.57 -13.50 -49.08
N MET A 67 21.72 -12.56 -50.03
CA MET A 67 22.49 -12.82 -51.25
C MET A 67 23.96 -13.15 -50.95
N ARG A 68 24.60 -12.46 -50.01
CA ARG A 68 25.98 -12.78 -49.59
C ARG A 68 26.04 -14.18 -48.98
N LEU A 69 25.14 -14.50 -48.06
CA LEU A 69 25.12 -15.80 -47.39
C LEU A 69 24.83 -16.96 -48.37
N VAL A 70 23.95 -16.75 -49.34
CA VAL A 70 23.70 -17.72 -50.41
C VAL A 70 24.95 -17.91 -51.27
N ASN A 71 25.67 -16.83 -51.61
CA ASN A 71 26.95 -16.93 -52.33
C ASN A 71 28.03 -17.64 -51.50
N ASP A 72 27.98 -17.53 -50.16
CA ASP A 72 28.86 -18.19 -49.21
C ASP A 72 28.44 -19.65 -48.90
N GLY A 73 27.47 -20.19 -49.64
CA GLY A 73 27.03 -21.58 -49.60
C GLY A 73 25.91 -21.90 -48.62
N TRP A 74 25.23 -20.91 -48.05
CA TRP A 74 24.09 -21.12 -47.16
C TRP A 74 22.76 -21.25 -47.93
N ALA A 75 21.99 -22.29 -47.64
CA ALA A 75 20.62 -22.44 -48.09
C ALA A 75 19.65 -21.73 -47.13
N VAL A 76 18.68 -21.00 -47.68
CA VAL A 76 17.63 -20.32 -46.90
C VAL A 76 16.43 -21.28 -46.72
N GLU A 77 16.18 -21.74 -45.50
CA GLU A 77 15.16 -22.74 -45.21
C GLU A 77 13.79 -22.15 -44.84
N GLY A 78 13.74 -20.86 -44.47
CA GLY A 78 12.48 -20.15 -44.21
C GLY A 78 12.47 -19.31 -42.93
N GLU A 79 11.31 -18.73 -42.63
CA GLU A 79 11.07 -17.90 -41.45
C GLU A 79 10.78 -18.78 -40.22
N VAL A 80 11.44 -18.46 -39.10
CA VAL A 80 11.16 -19.01 -37.78
C VAL A 80 10.72 -17.87 -36.88
N VAL A 81 9.50 -17.99 -36.37
CA VAL A 81 8.90 -17.01 -35.45
C VAL A 81 8.99 -17.55 -34.04
N VAL A 82 9.68 -16.81 -33.17
CA VAL A 82 9.74 -17.11 -31.74
C VAL A 82 8.79 -16.15 -31.02
N GLN A 83 7.84 -16.70 -30.28
CA GLN A 83 6.95 -15.96 -29.39
C GLN A 83 7.41 -16.16 -27.94
N PHE A 84 7.65 -15.07 -27.25
CA PHE A 84 7.96 -15.00 -25.83
C PHE A 84 6.70 -14.57 -25.08
N ASP A 85 6.41 -15.24 -23.97
CA ASP A 85 5.24 -15.03 -23.10
C ASP A 85 5.34 -13.76 -22.22
N GLY A 86 6.28 -12.86 -22.53
CA GLY A 86 6.49 -11.61 -21.80
C GLY A 86 7.10 -11.77 -20.41
N ARG A 87 7.47 -12.98 -19.98
CA ARG A 87 8.18 -13.18 -18.72
C ARG A 87 9.68 -13.00 -18.97
N SER A 88 10.26 -11.94 -18.43
CA SER A 88 11.70 -11.91 -18.18
C SER A 88 12.02 -12.96 -17.12
N GLU A 89 13.16 -13.64 -17.23
CA GLU A 89 13.64 -14.50 -16.16
C GLU A 89 13.72 -13.68 -14.85
N PRO A 90 13.20 -14.19 -13.72
CA PRO A 90 13.45 -13.56 -12.44
C PRO A 90 14.93 -13.70 -12.10
N GLY A 91 15.70 -12.61 -12.27
CA GLY A 91 17.07 -12.51 -11.73
C GLY A 91 18.14 -11.83 -12.59
N THR A 92 17.87 -11.49 -13.85
CA THR A 92 18.91 -10.97 -14.77
C THR A 92 18.56 -9.62 -15.43
N ASP A 93 17.47 -8.96 -15.03
CA ASP A 93 17.17 -7.60 -15.49
C ASP A 93 17.84 -6.55 -14.57
N PRO A 94 18.73 -5.67 -15.06
CA PRO A 94 19.24 -4.55 -14.28
C PRO A 94 18.15 -3.54 -13.90
N TYR A 95 16.99 -3.58 -14.55
CA TYR A 95 15.76 -2.92 -14.14
C TYR A 95 14.82 -3.94 -13.50
N VAL A 96 15.12 -4.39 -12.28
CA VAL A 96 14.16 -5.19 -11.51
C VAL A 96 12.99 -4.28 -11.13
N TYR A 97 11.99 -4.17 -12.01
CA TYR A 97 10.67 -3.67 -11.62
C TYR A 97 10.13 -4.65 -10.58
N ARG A 98 10.17 -4.24 -9.32
CA ARG A 98 9.69 -5.04 -8.21
C ARG A 98 8.25 -4.66 -7.94
N GLU A 99 7.43 -5.68 -7.71
CA GLU A 99 6.01 -5.50 -7.41
C GLU A 99 5.87 -4.67 -6.11
N PRO A 100 5.05 -3.60 -6.11
CA PRO A 100 4.91 -2.74 -4.94
C PRO A 100 4.40 -3.47 -3.69
N LEU A 101 3.64 -4.55 -3.87
CA LEU A 101 3.04 -5.34 -2.80
C LEU A 101 3.33 -6.83 -3.01
N MET A 102 3.97 -7.47 -2.02
CA MET A 102 4.26 -8.90 -2.03
C MET A 102 3.93 -9.55 -0.70
N LEU A 103 3.20 -10.67 -0.75
CA LEU A 103 2.92 -11.55 0.37
C LEU A 103 3.72 -12.85 0.20
N GLU A 104 4.65 -13.10 1.11
CA GLU A 104 5.36 -14.37 1.20
C GLU A 104 4.66 -15.29 2.22
N LEU A 105 4.45 -16.56 1.86
CA LEU A 105 3.80 -17.56 2.70
C LEU A 105 4.77 -18.67 3.09
N GLY A 106 4.79 -19.03 4.37
CA GLY A 106 5.49 -20.21 4.86
C GLY A 106 4.82 -21.52 4.44
N LYS A 107 5.52 -22.63 4.62
CA LYS A 107 5.11 -23.97 4.15
C LYS A 107 3.71 -24.36 4.63
N ALA A 108 3.39 -24.10 5.89
CA ALA A 108 2.12 -24.47 6.48
C ALA A 108 0.93 -23.67 5.93
N LEU A 109 1.19 -22.53 5.28
CA LEU A 109 0.19 -21.63 4.72
C LEU A 109 -0.05 -21.85 3.21
N LEU A 110 0.77 -22.66 2.53
CA LEU A 110 0.60 -22.99 1.11
C LEU A 110 -0.78 -23.56 0.74
N PRO A 111 -1.48 -24.32 1.59
CA PRO A 111 -2.85 -24.75 1.31
C PRO A 111 -3.82 -23.59 1.00
N LEU A 112 -3.50 -22.37 1.45
CA LEU A 112 -4.32 -21.18 1.20
C LEU A 112 -4.29 -20.69 -0.26
N VAL A 113 -3.28 -21.09 -1.03
CA VAL A 113 -3.13 -20.73 -2.45
C VAL A 113 -3.20 -21.93 -3.38
N ASP A 114 -3.29 -23.14 -2.83
CA ASP A 114 -3.38 -24.38 -3.61
C ASP A 114 -4.69 -24.43 -4.42
N PRO A 115 -4.62 -24.53 -5.77
CA PRO A 115 -5.79 -24.70 -6.63
C PRO A 115 -6.64 -25.91 -6.28
N GLN A 116 -6.06 -26.98 -5.74
CA GLN A 116 -6.81 -28.18 -5.33
C GLN A 116 -7.74 -27.90 -4.14
N ASN A 117 -7.39 -26.92 -3.30
CA ASN A 117 -8.20 -26.46 -2.19
C ASN A 117 -9.03 -25.21 -2.54
N GLY A 118 -9.13 -24.87 -3.83
CA GLY A 118 -9.86 -23.70 -4.29
C GLY A 118 -9.17 -22.35 -3.99
N SER A 119 -7.89 -22.36 -3.62
CA SER A 119 -7.07 -21.17 -3.36
C SER A 119 -7.77 -20.09 -2.50
N PRO A 120 -8.20 -20.42 -1.26
CA PRO A 120 -9.09 -19.56 -0.47
C PRO A 120 -8.57 -18.15 -0.16
N LEU A 121 -7.25 -17.91 -0.25
CA LEU A 121 -6.67 -16.59 -0.07
C LEU A 121 -6.84 -15.67 -1.29
N VAL A 122 -6.81 -16.20 -2.51
CA VAL A 122 -6.90 -15.41 -3.75
C VAL A 122 -8.14 -14.53 -3.81
N PRO A 123 -9.38 -15.04 -3.59
CA PRO A 123 -10.56 -14.18 -3.59
C PRO A 123 -10.56 -13.18 -2.42
N LYS A 124 -9.89 -13.49 -1.31
CA LYS A 124 -9.77 -12.57 -0.18
C LYS A 124 -8.82 -11.42 -0.46
N VAL A 125 -7.76 -11.65 -1.23
CA VAL A 125 -6.85 -10.59 -1.68
C VAL A 125 -7.55 -9.60 -2.61
N GLU A 126 -8.35 -10.09 -3.56
CA GLU A 126 -9.17 -9.21 -4.41
C GLU A 126 -10.20 -8.44 -3.57
N GLN A 127 -10.84 -9.10 -2.59
CA GLN A 127 -11.76 -8.44 -1.66
C GLN A 127 -11.06 -7.32 -0.87
N ILE A 128 -9.83 -7.52 -0.36
CA ILE A 128 -9.06 -6.48 0.33
C ILE A 128 -8.88 -5.27 -0.60
N ARG A 129 -8.51 -5.50 -1.86
CA ARG A 129 -8.27 -4.43 -2.83
C ARG A 129 -9.53 -3.61 -3.13
N GLU A 130 -10.69 -4.26 -3.27
CA GLU A 130 -11.98 -3.59 -3.40
C GLU A 130 -12.37 -2.80 -2.15
N GLU A 131 -12.16 -3.39 -0.97
CA GLU A 131 -12.45 -2.73 0.31
C GLU A 131 -11.58 -1.50 0.53
N VAL A 132 -10.27 -1.60 0.28
CA VAL A 132 -9.34 -0.46 0.35
C VAL A 132 -9.76 0.64 -0.61
N ALA A 133 -10.10 0.29 -1.86
CA ALA A 133 -10.57 1.28 -2.83
C ALA A 133 -11.86 1.99 -2.38
N ARG A 134 -12.80 1.25 -1.78
CA ARG A 134 -14.06 1.82 -1.25
C ARG A 134 -13.86 2.66 0.01
N GLU A 135 -12.88 2.28 0.83
CA GLU A 135 -12.60 2.90 2.12
C GLU A 135 -11.83 4.21 1.93
N VAL A 136 -10.71 4.18 1.18
CA VAL A 136 -9.84 5.35 1.03
C VAL A 136 -9.92 6.04 -0.33
N GLY A 137 -10.55 5.44 -1.34
CA GLY A 137 -10.61 6.03 -2.70
C GLY A 137 -9.38 5.78 -3.56
N LEU A 138 -8.50 4.86 -3.16
CA LEU A 138 -7.29 4.49 -3.88
C LEU A 138 -7.35 3.05 -4.37
N VAL A 139 -7.20 2.86 -5.68
CA VAL A 139 -6.99 1.51 -6.24
C VAL A 139 -5.52 1.14 -6.06
N ILE A 140 -5.25 0.21 -5.15
CA ILE A 140 -3.89 -0.28 -4.89
C ILE A 140 -3.38 -1.20 -6.01
N PRO A 141 -2.05 -1.33 -6.17
CA PRO A 141 -1.43 -2.35 -7.01
C PRO A 141 -1.87 -3.78 -6.64
N PRO A 142 -1.73 -4.76 -7.54
CA PRO A 142 -1.99 -6.16 -7.21
C PRO A 142 -1.03 -6.65 -6.12
N LEU A 143 -1.53 -7.48 -5.20
CA LEU A 143 -0.72 -8.13 -4.18
C LEU A 143 -0.20 -9.46 -4.72
N ARG A 144 1.10 -9.53 -5.03
CA ARG A 144 1.72 -10.77 -5.51
C ARG A 144 1.92 -11.74 -4.36
N ILE A 145 1.54 -13.01 -4.54
CA ILE A 145 1.77 -14.05 -3.55
C ILE A 145 2.94 -14.94 -3.98
N SER A 146 3.86 -15.22 -3.06
CA SER A 146 5.00 -16.12 -3.26
C SER A 146 5.13 -17.07 -2.09
N ASP A 147 5.72 -18.24 -2.30
CA ASP A 147 6.17 -19.10 -1.20
C ASP A 147 7.53 -18.65 -0.67
N ASN A 148 7.77 -18.89 0.62
CA ASN A 148 9.07 -18.81 1.26
C ASN A 148 9.24 -20.03 2.16
N LEU A 149 9.96 -21.03 1.64
CA LEU A 149 10.16 -22.33 2.29
C LEU A 149 11.07 -22.26 3.53
N GLN A 150 11.65 -21.10 3.87
CA GLN A 150 12.37 -20.89 5.13
C GLN A 150 11.41 -20.58 6.29
N MET A 151 10.17 -20.18 5.99
CA MET A 151 9.12 -19.92 6.96
C MET A 151 8.19 -21.14 7.10
N GLU A 152 7.67 -21.36 8.32
CA GLU A 152 6.70 -22.43 8.61
C GLU A 152 5.27 -21.86 8.67
N ASN A 153 4.79 -21.44 9.85
CA ASN A 153 3.44 -20.87 10.08
C ASN A 153 3.36 -19.35 9.85
N GLN A 154 4.39 -18.77 9.23
CA GLN A 154 4.54 -17.32 9.11
C GLN A 154 4.12 -16.84 7.72
N TYR A 155 3.63 -15.62 7.66
CA TYR A 155 3.54 -14.84 6.43
C TYR A 155 4.31 -13.53 6.60
N LEU A 156 4.89 -13.03 5.50
CA LEU A 156 5.63 -11.79 5.46
C LEU A 156 5.02 -10.89 4.39
N LEU A 157 4.56 -9.70 4.78
CA LEU A 157 4.19 -8.65 3.83
C LEU A 157 5.44 -7.81 3.54
N ARG A 158 5.70 -7.59 2.24
CA ARG A 158 6.67 -6.62 1.76
C ARG A 158 5.97 -5.52 0.98
N ILE A 159 6.48 -4.31 1.17
CA ILE A 159 6.07 -3.14 0.39
C ILE A 159 7.32 -2.57 -0.25
N LYS A 160 7.34 -2.49 -1.58
CA LYS A 160 8.52 -2.09 -2.37
C LYS A 160 9.79 -2.84 -1.91
N ASP A 161 9.65 -4.15 -1.71
CA ASP A 161 10.65 -5.10 -1.21
C ASP A 161 11.17 -4.88 0.21
N ALA A 162 10.71 -3.86 0.92
CA ALA A 162 10.98 -3.71 2.34
C ALA A 162 10.03 -4.64 3.11
N PRO A 163 10.53 -5.54 3.98
CA PRO A 163 9.67 -6.31 4.86
C PRO A 163 9.01 -5.36 5.86
N VAL A 164 7.67 -5.32 5.89
CA VAL A 164 6.91 -4.39 6.75
C VAL A 164 6.26 -5.07 7.95
N ALA A 165 5.89 -6.33 7.82
CA ALA A 165 5.28 -7.09 8.91
C ALA A 165 5.43 -8.58 8.71
N VAL A 166 5.70 -9.29 9.80
CA VAL A 166 5.61 -10.75 9.88
C VAL A 166 4.45 -11.09 10.79
N GLY A 167 3.57 -11.98 10.36
CA GLY A 167 2.52 -12.54 11.19
C GLY A 167 2.61 -14.06 11.24
N GLU A 168 2.05 -14.65 12.28
CA GLU A 168 2.00 -16.10 12.45
C GLU A 168 0.55 -16.56 12.60
N VAL A 169 0.17 -17.59 11.84
CA VAL A 169 -1.19 -18.11 11.78
C VAL A 169 -1.15 -19.63 11.71
N TYR A 170 -2.04 -20.28 12.47
CA TYR A 170 -2.18 -21.73 12.51
C TYR A 170 -3.48 -22.15 11.85
N LEU A 171 -3.42 -22.82 10.69
CA LEU A 171 -4.61 -23.16 9.89
C LEU A 171 -5.56 -24.15 10.59
N ASP A 172 -5.05 -24.92 11.56
CA ASP A 172 -5.79 -25.89 12.36
C ASP A 172 -6.40 -25.29 13.65
N ARG A 173 -6.19 -24.00 13.91
CA ARG A 173 -6.62 -23.34 15.16
C ARG A 173 -7.50 -22.13 14.90
N MET A 174 -8.15 -21.66 15.97
CA MET A 174 -8.94 -20.44 16.00
C MET A 174 -8.30 -19.44 16.97
N MET A 175 -8.35 -18.15 16.66
CA MET A 175 -7.89 -17.10 17.55
C MET A 175 -9.05 -16.58 18.40
N VAL A 176 -8.88 -16.53 19.71
CA VAL A 176 -9.83 -15.94 20.65
C VAL A 176 -9.27 -14.64 21.18
N LEU A 177 -10.07 -13.57 21.13
CA LEU A 177 -9.74 -12.28 21.72
C LEU A 177 -10.41 -12.16 23.10
N GLY A 178 -9.74 -11.53 24.05
CA GLY A 178 -10.33 -11.32 25.38
C GLY A 178 -9.36 -10.67 26.36
N ASN A 179 -9.84 -10.34 27.55
CA ASN A 179 -8.95 -9.96 28.64
C ASN A 179 -8.20 -11.20 29.20
N LEU A 180 -7.16 -10.97 29.98
CA LEU A 180 -6.32 -12.06 30.49
C LEU A 180 -7.10 -13.02 31.41
N ASP A 181 -8.11 -12.54 32.13
CA ASP A 181 -8.92 -13.35 33.04
C ASP A 181 -9.79 -14.37 32.30
N LEU A 182 -10.46 -13.94 31.23
CA LEU A 182 -11.27 -14.83 30.37
C LEU A 182 -10.38 -15.79 29.60
N LEU A 183 -9.27 -15.29 29.03
CA LEU A 183 -8.31 -16.12 28.29
C LEU A 183 -7.62 -17.16 29.19
N GLY A 184 -7.48 -16.89 30.49
CA GLY A 184 -6.93 -17.84 31.47
C GLY A 184 -7.77 -19.11 31.63
N GLN A 185 -9.06 -19.07 31.27
CA GLN A 185 -9.98 -20.22 31.36
C GLN A 185 -9.93 -21.14 30.13
N LEU A 186 -9.18 -20.75 29.10
CA LEU A 186 -9.01 -21.48 27.85
C LEU A 186 -7.62 -22.11 27.77
N GLU A 187 -7.52 -23.29 27.19
CA GLU A 187 -6.24 -23.97 26.95
C GLU A 187 -5.48 -23.33 25.79
N GLY A 188 -4.15 -23.24 25.89
CA GLY A 188 -3.28 -22.64 24.88
C GLY A 188 -2.38 -21.53 25.43
N GLY A 189 -1.42 -21.09 24.62
CA GLY A 189 -0.51 -19.99 24.95
C GLY A 189 -1.15 -18.62 24.70
N ILE A 190 -0.95 -17.68 25.62
CA ILE A 190 -1.35 -16.28 25.42
C ILE A 190 -0.46 -15.68 24.32
N THR A 191 -1.08 -14.96 23.40
CA THR A 191 -0.47 -14.22 22.30
C THR A 191 -1.14 -12.86 22.17
N GLN A 192 -0.87 -12.13 21.09
CA GLN A 192 -1.55 -10.89 20.74
C GLN A 192 -2.13 -10.97 19.34
N ASP A 193 -3.25 -10.30 19.11
CA ASP A 193 -3.77 -10.16 17.76
C ASP A 193 -2.87 -9.21 16.94
N PRO A 194 -2.66 -9.49 15.65
CA PRO A 194 -1.73 -8.71 14.84
C PRO A 194 -2.26 -7.32 14.45
N VAL A 195 -3.57 -7.05 14.60
CA VAL A 195 -4.20 -5.80 14.16
C VAL A 195 -4.20 -4.75 15.28
N HIS A 196 -4.71 -5.12 16.44
CA HIS A 196 -4.93 -4.22 17.58
C HIS A 196 -3.97 -4.48 18.75
N ARG A 197 -3.15 -5.53 18.67
CA ARG A 197 -2.25 -5.98 19.74
C ARG A 197 -2.96 -6.28 21.06
N LEU A 198 -4.25 -6.62 20.97
CA LEU A 198 -5.06 -7.05 22.10
C LEU A 198 -4.64 -8.46 22.54
N PRO A 199 -4.78 -8.78 23.83
CA PRO A 199 -4.52 -10.13 24.31
C PRO A 199 -5.40 -11.15 23.56
N ALA A 200 -4.77 -12.22 23.11
CA ALA A 200 -5.40 -13.26 22.33
C ALA A 200 -4.86 -14.65 22.70
N LYS A 201 -5.51 -15.70 22.23
CA LYS A 201 -5.06 -17.08 22.40
C LYS A 201 -5.46 -17.92 21.18
N TRP A 202 -4.54 -18.77 20.72
CA TRP A 202 -4.85 -19.79 19.71
C TRP A 202 -5.40 -21.04 20.40
N ILE A 203 -6.62 -21.44 20.05
CA ILE A 203 -7.31 -22.62 20.60
C ILE A 203 -7.60 -23.65 19.51
N GLN A 204 -7.74 -24.90 19.90
CA GLN A 204 -8.28 -25.94 19.02
C GLN A 204 -9.76 -25.71 18.74
N GLY A 205 -10.25 -26.18 17.59
CA GLY A 205 -11.64 -26.01 17.17
C GLY A 205 -12.66 -26.56 18.18
N GLU A 206 -12.31 -27.60 18.94
CA GLU A 206 -13.13 -28.21 19.98
C GLU A 206 -13.46 -27.25 21.14
N HIS A 207 -12.61 -26.25 21.39
CA HIS A 207 -12.82 -25.28 22.47
C HIS A 207 -13.60 -24.04 22.03
N LYS A 208 -14.06 -23.99 20.77
CA LYS A 208 -14.79 -22.85 20.22
C LYS A 208 -16.04 -22.52 21.04
N GLU A 209 -16.89 -23.52 21.31
CA GLU A 209 -18.14 -23.32 22.04
C GLU A 209 -17.89 -22.81 23.46
N LYS A 210 -16.84 -23.31 24.12
CA LYS A 210 -16.41 -22.81 25.44
C LYS A 210 -16.01 -21.33 25.38
N ALA A 211 -15.24 -20.93 24.37
CA ALA A 211 -14.81 -19.54 24.19
C ALA A 211 -16.00 -18.59 23.91
N GLU A 212 -16.94 -19.02 23.07
CA GLU A 212 -18.16 -18.26 22.76
C GLU A 212 -19.05 -18.11 24.00
N ASN A 213 -19.20 -19.16 24.82
CA ASN A 213 -19.94 -19.12 26.09
C ASN A 213 -19.33 -18.18 27.13
N LEU A 214 -18.02 -17.94 27.05
CA LEU A 214 -17.32 -16.95 27.89
C LEU A 214 -17.48 -15.51 27.35
N GLY A 215 -18.21 -15.31 26.25
CA GLY A 215 -18.39 -14.01 25.61
C GLY A 215 -17.19 -13.51 24.81
N CYS A 216 -16.22 -14.38 24.53
CA CYS A 216 -15.00 -14.01 23.80
C CYS A 216 -15.22 -14.10 22.27
N PRO A 217 -14.84 -13.07 21.49
CA PRO A 217 -14.84 -13.17 20.03
C PRO A 217 -13.88 -14.25 19.52
N VAL A 218 -14.36 -15.12 18.64
CA VAL A 218 -13.58 -16.19 18.01
C VAL A 218 -13.42 -15.92 16.51
N LEU A 219 -12.17 -15.92 16.03
CA LEU A 219 -11.80 -15.60 14.66
C LEU A 219 -11.10 -16.78 14.00
N GLY A 220 -11.42 -17.03 12.73
CA GLY A 220 -10.73 -18.03 11.92
C GLY A 220 -9.34 -17.55 11.47
N PRO A 221 -8.40 -18.48 11.19
CA PRO A 221 -7.01 -18.14 10.88
C PRO A 221 -6.87 -17.25 9.65
N LEU A 222 -7.62 -17.55 8.58
CA LEU A 222 -7.66 -16.73 7.37
C LEU A 222 -8.23 -15.33 7.64
N ALA A 223 -9.24 -15.21 8.50
CA ALA A 223 -9.83 -13.91 8.84
C ALA A 223 -8.84 -13.01 9.60
N VAL A 224 -8.07 -13.59 10.53
CA VAL A 224 -6.99 -12.88 11.25
C VAL A 224 -5.93 -12.38 10.27
N MET A 225 -5.48 -13.24 9.35
CA MET A 225 -4.48 -12.85 8.34
C MET A 225 -5.00 -11.73 7.42
N VAL A 226 -6.23 -11.87 6.89
CA VAL A 226 -6.84 -10.88 5.99
C VAL A 226 -7.02 -9.53 6.68
N ALA A 227 -7.48 -9.52 7.93
CA ALA A 227 -7.64 -8.29 8.70
C ALA A 227 -6.29 -7.58 8.92
N HIS A 228 -5.23 -8.33 9.23
CA HIS A 228 -3.89 -7.77 9.36
C HIS A 228 -3.36 -7.19 8.05
N LEU A 229 -3.46 -7.96 6.95
CA LEU A 229 -3.02 -7.51 5.63
C LEU A 229 -3.75 -6.23 5.21
N LYS A 230 -5.06 -6.16 5.39
CA LYS A 230 -5.85 -4.95 5.09
C LYS A 230 -5.34 -3.75 5.89
N GLY A 231 -5.15 -3.88 7.21
CA GLY A 231 -4.67 -2.80 8.06
C GLY A 231 -3.30 -2.28 7.65
N LEU A 232 -2.37 -3.19 7.33
CA LEU A 232 -1.03 -2.83 6.84
C LEU A 232 -1.08 -2.10 5.49
N ILE A 233 -1.88 -2.61 4.56
CA ILE A 233 -2.04 -2.01 3.22
C ILE A 233 -2.68 -0.62 3.32
N LEU A 234 -3.68 -0.43 4.20
CA LEU A 234 -4.27 0.88 4.46
C LEU A 234 -3.22 1.87 4.99
N GLY A 235 -2.36 1.45 5.92
CA GLY A 235 -1.25 2.26 6.42
C GLY A 235 -0.22 2.61 5.33
N ALA A 236 -0.10 1.77 4.31
CA ALA A 236 0.80 1.96 3.17
C ALA A 236 0.22 2.79 2.02
N CYS A 237 -1.08 3.09 2.02
CA CYS A 237 -1.72 3.86 0.95
C CYS A 237 -0.98 5.17 0.59
N PRO A 238 -0.46 5.98 1.54
CA PRO A 238 0.27 7.19 1.20
C PRO A 238 1.56 6.93 0.41
N GLU A 239 2.27 5.84 0.71
CA GLU A 239 3.49 5.48 0.00
C GLU A 239 3.20 4.78 -1.34
N LEU A 240 2.09 4.05 -1.44
CA LEU A 240 1.63 3.41 -2.67
C LEU A 240 1.07 4.44 -3.68
N LEU A 241 0.63 5.62 -3.22
CA LEU A 241 0.21 6.72 -4.08
C LEU A 241 1.43 7.42 -4.73
N GLY A 242 1.92 6.85 -5.83
CA GLY A 242 2.97 7.42 -6.65
C GLY A 242 2.48 8.48 -7.63
N LEU A 243 3.38 8.93 -8.52
CA LEU A 243 3.03 9.93 -9.53
C LEU A 243 2.14 9.33 -10.64
N GLN A 244 2.40 8.08 -11.02
CA GLN A 244 1.60 7.36 -12.02
C GLN A 244 0.19 7.10 -11.48
N GLU A 245 0.08 6.61 -10.24
CA GLU A 245 -1.21 6.35 -9.59
C GLU A 245 -2.03 7.63 -9.44
N THR A 246 -1.37 8.75 -9.11
CA THR A 246 -2.03 10.07 -9.05
C THR A 246 -2.53 10.50 -10.43
N TYR A 247 -1.72 10.35 -11.49
CA TYR A 247 -2.14 10.63 -12.85
C TYR A 247 -3.34 9.79 -13.25
N ASP A 248 -3.31 8.47 -13.02
CA ASP A 248 -4.38 7.55 -13.40
C ASP A 248 -5.67 7.81 -12.61
N LEU A 249 -5.54 8.21 -11.34
CA LEU A 249 -6.68 8.62 -10.51
C LEU A 249 -7.36 9.86 -11.09
N ILE A 250 -6.60 10.92 -11.38
CA ILE A 250 -7.13 12.18 -11.93
C ILE A 250 -7.62 12.00 -13.37
N HIS A 251 -6.90 11.23 -14.18
CA HIS A 251 -7.24 10.97 -15.58
C HIS A 251 -8.58 10.24 -15.72
N ARG A 252 -8.91 9.32 -14.81
CA ARG A 252 -10.23 8.67 -14.79
C ARG A 252 -11.37 9.66 -14.58
N LEU A 253 -11.16 10.67 -13.72
CA LEU A 253 -12.14 11.72 -13.43
C LEU A 253 -12.41 12.63 -14.64
N ARG A 254 -11.47 12.73 -15.59
CA ARG A 254 -11.60 13.53 -16.83
C ARG A 254 -12.86 13.21 -17.64
N SER A 255 -13.32 11.96 -17.61
CA SER A 255 -14.52 11.53 -18.34
C SER A 255 -15.80 12.23 -17.89
N SER A 256 -15.85 12.68 -16.63
CA SER A 256 -17.03 13.31 -16.02
C SER A 256 -16.79 14.77 -15.63
N HIS A 257 -15.58 15.12 -15.20
CA HIS A 257 -15.23 16.47 -14.73
C HIS A 257 -13.97 17.01 -15.45
N PRO A 258 -13.97 17.13 -16.79
CA PRO A 258 -12.78 17.55 -17.54
C PRO A 258 -12.29 18.95 -17.12
N VAL A 259 -13.21 19.88 -16.86
CA VAL A 259 -12.89 21.26 -16.45
C VAL A 259 -12.10 21.30 -15.14
N VAL A 260 -12.42 20.42 -14.19
CA VAL A 260 -11.75 20.35 -12.88
C VAL A 260 -10.34 19.78 -12.99
N VAL A 261 -10.07 18.90 -13.96
CA VAL A 261 -8.80 18.14 -13.99
C VAL A 261 -7.81 18.59 -15.05
N GLU A 262 -8.25 19.29 -16.11
CA GLU A 262 -7.39 19.57 -17.27
C GLU A 262 -6.18 20.43 -16.93
N GLU A 263 -6.33 21.45 -16.08
CA GLU A 263 -5.21 22.28 -15.62
C GLU A 263 -4.11 21.41 -14.98
N PHE A 264 -4.50 20.50 -14.10
CA PHE A 264 -3.59 19.65 -13.34
C PHE A 264 -2.95 18.54 -14.16
N LEU A 265 -3.65 18.00 -15.17
CA LEU A 265 -3.09 17.00 -16.08
C LEU A 265 -2.08 17.61 -17.06
N ASN A 266 -2.25 18.88 -17.41
CA ASN A 266 -1.36 19.59 -18.33
C ASN A 266 -0.11 20.14 -17.63
N ASP A 267 -0.19 20.48 -16.34
CA ASP A 267 0.96 20.94 -15.56
C ASP A 267 1.54 19.85 -14.63
N ARG A 268 2.73 19.36 -14.99
CA ARG A 268 3.49 18.37 -14.21
C ARG A 268 3.88 18.85 -12.81
N ARG A 269 4.03 20.16 -12.58
CA ARG A 269 4.31 20.73 -11.25
C ARG A 269 3.07 20.59 -10.36
N LEU A 270 1.91 20.98 -10.87
CA LEU A 270 0.66 20.89 -10.12
C LEU A 270 0.31 19.44 -9.79
N LEU A 271 0.46 18.52 -10.75
CA LEU A 271 0.27 17.08 -10.51
C LEU A 271 1.13 16.55 -9.35
N ARG A 272 2.39 16.98 -9.25
CA ARG A 272 3.30 16.58 -8.16
C ARG A 272 2.88 17.16 -6.81
N ARG A 273 2.29 18.36 -6.80
CA ARG A 273 1.78 19.00 -5.58
C ARG A 273 0.48 18.35 -5.11
N ILE A 274 -0.47 18.09 -6.01
CA ILE A 274 -1.68 17.33 -5.68
C ILE A 274 -1.34 15.98 -5.10
N ARG A 275 -0.38 15.24 -5.70
CA ARG A 275 0.09 13.98 -5.10
C ARG A 275 0.47 14.17 -3.64
N LYS A 276 1.16 15.26 -3.29
CA LYS A 276 1.58 15.53 -1.91
C LYS A 276 0.40 15.88 -1.00
N VAL A 277 -0.59 16.61 -1.47
CA VAL A 277 -1.84 16.86 -0.73
C VAL A 277 -2.59 15.55 -0.48
N LEU A 278 -2.80 14.73 -1.52
CA LEU A 278 -3.46 13.43 -1.40
C LEU A 278 -2.70 12.47 -0.47
N GLN A 279 -1.37 12.45 -0.53
CA GLN A 279 -0.53 11.68 0.40
C GLN A 279 -0.74 12.17 1.84
N SER A 280 -0.75 13.48 2.08
CA SER A 280 -0.95 14.04 3.42
C SER A 280 -2.35 13.76 3.98
N LEU A 281 -3.39 13.74 3.14
CA LEU A 281 -4.74 13.32 3.53
C LEU A 281 -4.74 11.84 3.94
N LEU A 282 -4.16 10.96 3.14
CA LEU A 282 -4.07 9.52 3.43
C LEU A 282 -3.23 9.22 4.69
N GLU A 283 -2.13 9.95 4.92
CA GLU A 283 -1.31 9.85 6.15
C GLU A 283 -2.14 10.12 7.40
N GLN A 284 -3.13 11.00 7.29
CA GLN A 284 -4.06 11.35 8.35
C GLN A 284 -5.35 10.52 8.31
N ARG A 285 -5.35 9.40 7.58
CA ARG A 285 -6.48 8.49 7.39
C ARG A 285 -7.74 9.15 6.81
N VAL A 286 -7.58 10.26 6.08
CA VAL A 286 -8.66 10.91 5.36
C VAL A 286 -8.80 10.27 3.98
N ALA A 287 -9.97 9.72 3.71
CA ALA A 287 -10.28 9.13 2.42
C ALA A 287 -10.31 10.19 1.31
N ILE A 288 -9.72 9.88 0.16
CA ILE A 288 -9.65 10.75 -1.03
C ILE A 288 -10.73 10.41 -2.08
N ARG A 289 -11.87 9.86 -1.62
CA ARG A 289 -12.98 9.42 -2.48
C ARG A 289 -13.67 10.58 -3.16
N ASP A 290 -13.86 11.68 -2.45
CA ASP A 290 -14.38 12.92 -3.00
C ASP A 290 -13.25 13.73 -3.65
N LEU A 291 -12.73 13.17 -4.74
CA LEU A 291 -11.61 13.75 -5.48
C LEU A 291 -12.00 15.08 -6.14
N VAL A 292 -13.28 15.25 -6.52
CA VAL A 292 -13.77 16.50 -7.13
C VAL A 292 -13.57 17.65 -6.14
N THR A 293 -14.10 17.53 -4.92
CA THR A 293 -13.94 18.57 -3.88
C THR A 293 -12.47 18.85 -3.57
N ILE A 294 -11.62 17.81 -3.49
CA ILE A 294 -10.18 18.00 -3.24
C ILE A 294 -9.54 18.81 -4.37
N MET A 295 -9.85 18.48 -5.62
CA MET A 295 -9.27 19.14 -6.80
C MET A 295 -9.76 20.59 -6.94
N GLU A 296 -11.04 20.85 -6.67
CA GLU A 296 -11.60 22.21 -6.64
C GLU A 296 -10.90 23.08 -5.59
N ILE A 297 -10.73 22.60 -4.37
CA ILE A 297 -9.98 23.31 -3.32
C ILE A 297 -8.51 23.51 -3.73
N CYS A 298 -7.87 22.50 -4.34
CA CYS A 298 -6.50 22.66 -4.83
C CYS A 298 -6.40 23.73 -5.94
N GLY A 299 -7.45 23.91 -6.74
CA GLY A 299 -7.55 24.93 -7.79
C GLY A 299 -7.80 26.32 -7.23
N ASP A 300 -8.76 26.46 -6.31
CA ASP A 300 -9.07 27.72 -5.62
C ASP A 300 -7.86 28.29 -4.87
N TYR A 301 -6.98 27.41 -4.39
CA TYR A 301 -5.76 27.75 -3.65
C TYR A 301 -4.49 27.42 -4.44
N VAL A 302 -4.53 27.42 -5.77
CA VAL A 302 -3.40 27.07 -6.65
C VAL A 302 -2.15 27.93 -6.37
N ASP A 303 -2.34 29.22 -6.05
CA ASP A 303 -1.26 30.16 -5.76
C ASP A 303 -0.43 29.78 -4.53
N ILE A 304 -1.04 29.07 -3.56
CA ILE A 304 -0.38 28.63 -2.33
C ILE A 304 -0.15 27.12 -2.29
N LEU A 305 -0.36 26.41 -3.40
CA LEU A 305 -0.28 24.95 -3.49
C LEU A 305 1.12 24.37 -3.17
N ASP A 306 2.16 25.21 -3.20
CA ASP A 306 3.48 24.84 -2.70
C ASP A 306 3.49 24.60 -1.18
N ASN A 307 2.61 25.26 -0.42
CA ASN A 307 2.35 25.00 0.99
C ASN A 307 1.32 23.86 1.14
N VAL A 308 1.78 22.64 0.89
CA VAL A 308 0.97 21.41 0.93
C VAL A 308 0.19 21.28 2.24
N GLU A 309 0.81 21.64 3.37
CA GLU A 309 0.18 21.52 4.68
C GLU A 309 -1.05 22.43 4.81
N GLU A 310 -0.93 23.70 4.41
CA GLU A 310 -2.06 24.65 4.46
C GLU A 310 -3.21 24.21 3.53
N VAL A 311 -2.89 23.80 2.30
CA VAL A 311 -3.93 23.33 1.36
C VAL A 311 -4.58 22.03 1.86
N THR A 312 -3.82 21.17 2.55
CA THR A 312 -4.37 19.96 3.18
C THR A 312 -5.40 20.32 4.25
N GLU A 313 -5.15 21.33 5.09
CA GLU A 313 -6.15 21.79 6.08
C GLU A 313 -7.43 22.28 5.40
N ARG A 314 -7.31 23.06 4.30
CA ARG A 314 -8.48 23.51 3.54
C ARG A 314 -9.28 22.34 2.95
N CYS A 315 -8.58 21.35 2.39
CA CYS A 315 -9.21 20.14 1.89
C CYS A 315 -9.94 19.39 3.01
N ARG A 316 -9.34 19.28 4.21
CA ARG A 316 -9.98 18.61 5.34
C ARG A 316 -11.26 19.31 5.80
N VAL A 317 -11.25 20.65 5.89
CA VAL A 317 -12.46 21.43 6.19
C VAL A 317 -13.54 21.21 5.13
N ALA A 318 -13.18 21.20 3.84
CA ALA A 318 -14.13 20.89 2.77
C ALA A 318 -14.68 19.44 2.85
N LEU A 319 -13.85 18.50 3.32
CA LEU A 319 -14.21 17.09 3.52
C LEU A 319 -14.80 16.79 4.90
N ALA A 320 -15.09 17.80 5.71
CA ALA A 320 -15.50 17.66 7.12
C ALA A 320 -16.65 16.65 7.31
N ARG A 321 -17.66 16.67 6.43
CA ARG A 321 -18.79 15.73 6.49
C ARG A 321 -18.35 14.28 6.33
N GLN A 322 -17.43 14.01 5.41
CA GLN A 322 -16.89 12.67 5.21
C GLN A 322 -16.05 12.23 6.41
N ILE A 323 -15.22 13.14 6.93
CA ILE A 323 -14.36 12.87 8.08
C ILE A 323 -15.22 12.53 9.30
N CYS A 324 -16.19 13.37 9.66
CA CYS A 324 -17.13 13.07 10.76
C CYS A 324 -17.85 11.73 10.55
N ALA A 325 -18.37 11.46 9.35
CA ALA A 325 -19.08 10.21 9.07
C ALA A 325 -18.21 8.95 9.23
N SER A 326 -16.88 9.06 9.16
CA SER A 326 -15.97 7.94 9.34
C SER A 326 -15.69 7.58 10.82
N VAL A 327 -16.04 8.47 11.75
CA VAL A 327 -15.70 8.34 13.18
C VAL A 327 -16.90 8.48 14.13
N VAL A 328 -18.12 8.52 13.60
CA VAL A 328 -19.35 8.44 14.40
C VAL A 328 -19.56 7.05 14.98
N ASP A 329 -20.18 6.99 16.15
CA ASP A 329 -20.63 5.74 16.74
C ASP A 329 -21.90 5.20 16.04
N ARG A 330 -22.40 4.06 16.55
CA ARG A 330 -23.61 3.40 16.01
C ARG A 330 -24.88 4.23 16.14
N GLU A 331 -24.90 5.21 17.04
CA GLU A 331 -26.03 6.10 17.28
C GLU A 331 -25.91 7.39 16.44
N GLY A 332 -24.80 7.56 15.71
CA GLY A 332 -24.51 8.74 14.89
C GLY A 332 -23.89 9.90 15.67
N ASN A 333 -23.45 9.66 16.91
CA ASN A 333 -22.81 10.66 17.76
C ASN A 333 -21.28 10.63 17.58
N LEU A 334 -20.66 11.81 17.67
CA LEU A 334 -19.21 11.96 17.74
C LEU A 334 -18.79 11.97 19.20
N ARG A 335 -18.33 10.82 19.71
CA ARG A 335 -17.71 10.72 21.03
C ARG A 335 -16.26 11.16 20.94
N VAL A 336 -15.91 12.24 21.66
CA VAL A 336 -14.62 12.92 21.48
C VAL A 336 -13.91 13.20 22.80
N LEU A 337 -12.59 13.20 22.75
CA LEU A 337 -11.74 13.87 23.73
C LEU A 337 -11.54 15.32 23.25
N ALA A 338 -11.48 16.27 24.17
CA ALA A 338 -11.13 17.66 23.86
C ALA A 338 -9.82 18.04 24.53
N LEU A 339 -8.92 18.74 23.84
CA LEU A 339 -7.75 19.31 24.51
C LEU A 339 -8.19 20.36 25.53
N GLY A 340 -7.60 20.31 26.73
CA GLY A 340 -7.83 21.31 27.76
C GLY A 340 -7.11 22.63 27.44
N PRO A 341 -7.59 23.76 27.98
CA PRO A 341 -7.09 25.10 27.64
C PRO A 341 -5.60 25.29 27.95
N VAL A 342 -5.10 24.65 29.01
CA VAL A 342 -3.67 24.67 29.38
C VAL A 342 -2.82 23.99 28.30
N ALA A 343 -3.29 22.85 27.79
CA ALA A 343 -2.60 22.13 26.73
C ALA A 343 -2.61 22.95 25.44
N GLU A 344 -3.76 23.47 25.03
CA GLU A 344 -3.90 24.26 23.81
C GLU A 344 -3.01 25.51 23.83
N GLN A 345 -2.97 26.23 24.95
CA GLN A 345 -2.12 27.40 25.11
C GLN A 345 -0.63 27.05 24.99
N ALA A 346 -0.17 25.96 25.62
CA ALA A 346 1.22 25.50 25.53
C ALA A 346 1.61 25.09 24.09
N ILE A 347 0.69 24.48 23.34
CA ILE A 347 0.89 24.11 21.93
C ILE A 347 0.95 25.37 21.06
N ARG A 348 0.05 26.34 21.32
CA ARG A 348 0.01 27.62 20.60
C ARG A 348 1.27 28.44 20.79
N GLU A 349 1.83 28.46 22.01
CA GLU A 349 3.11 29.12 22.29
C GLU A 349 4.27 28.47 21.54
N SER A 350 4.27 27.14 21.39
CA SER A 350 5.26 26.43 20.56
C SER A 350 5.17 26.83 19.09
N LEU A 351 3.96 27.02 18.56
CA LEU A 351 3.75 27.50 17.19
C LEU A 351 4.26 28.92 16.98
N VAL A 352 3.93 29.85 17.89
CA VAL A 352 4.33 31.26 17.78
C VAL A 352 5.84 31.44 17.95
N SER A 353 6.44 30.72 18.90
CA SER A 353 7.89 30.79 19.15
C SER A 353 8.73 30.03 18.12
N GLY A 354 8.11 29.15 17.32
CA GLY A 354 8.81 28.24 16.41
C GLY A 354 9.64 27.16 17.11
N LYS A 355 9.56 27.07 18.44
CA LYS A 355 10.30 26.08 19.24
C LYS A 355 9.45 24.82 19.36
N SER A 356 9.88 23.74 18.71
CA SER A 356 9.24 22.42 18.86
C SER A 356 9.32 21.95 20.31
N TRP A 357 8.28 21.26 20.75
CA TRP A 357 8.28 20.54 22.02
C TRP A 357 9.42 19.51 22.08
N SER A 358 9.94 19.31 23.30
CA SER A 358 10.88 18.22 23.58
C SER A 358 10.16 16.86 23.55
N HIS A 359 10.93 15.78 23.46
CA HIS A 359 10.40 14.42 23.53
C HIS A 359 9.54 14.21 24.79
N ASP A 360 10.01 14.68 25.95
CA ASP A 360 9.29 14.53 27.23
C ASP A 360 7.92 15.25 27.22
N GLN A 361 7.83 16.41 26.59
CA GLN A 361 6.57 17.16 26.47
C GLN A 361 5.56 16.42 25.58
N VAL A 362 6.03 15.86 24.46
CA VAL A 362 5.20 15.03 23.57
C VAL A 362 4.74 13.77 24.30
N GLU A 363 5.63 13.09 25.03
CA GLU A 363 5.28 11.89 25.79
C GLU A 363 4.28 12.19 26.92
N GLN A 364 4.36 13.36 27.56
CA GLN A 364 3.36 13.80 28.54
C GLN A 364 1.97 13.96 27.91
N LEU A 365 1.90 14.56 26.71
CA LEU A 365 0.64 14.66 25.96
C LEU A 365 0.11 13.29 25.58
N GLU A 366 0.96 12.40 25.07
CA GLU A 366 0.57 11.02 24.74
C GLU A 366 0.02 10.28 25.96
N ARG A 367 0.68 10.37 27.12
CA ARG A 367 0.18 9.74 28.35
C ARG A 367 -1.16 10.33 28.79
N ALA A 368 -1.33 11.65 28.68
CA ALA A 368 -2.58 12.31 29.05
C ALA A 368 -3.74 11.88 28.13
N VAL A 369 -3.52 11.85 26.82
CA VAL A 369 -4.52 11.37 25.84
C VAL A 369 -4.84 9.90 26.09
N ARG A 370 -3.84 9.04 26.29
CA ARG A 370 -4.03 7.60 26.51
C ARG A 370 -4.85 7.35 27.78
N LYS A 371 -4.50 8.03 28.87
CA LYS A 371 -5.24 7.93 30.14
C LYS A 371 -6.71 8.32 29.97
N ALA A 372 -6.97 9.49 29.37
CA ALA A 372 -8.34 9.94 29.13
C ALA A 372 -9.12 8.98 28.22
N ARG A 373 -8.44 8.35 27.25
CA ARG A 373 -9.04 7.36 26.36
C ARG A 373 -9.42 6.08 27.10
N ASP A 374 -8.52 5.56 27.94
CA ASP A 374 -8.72 4.31 28.67
C ASP A 374 -9.80 4.45 29.77
N GLU A 375 -9.93 5.64 30.39
CA GLU A 375 -10.93 5.92 31.42
C GLU A 375 -12.35 6.14 30.86
N HIS A 376 -12.49 6.45 29.57
CA HIS A 376 -13.75 6.90 28.96
C HIS A 376 -14.21 6.05 27.76
N ASP A 377 -13.96 4.74 27.80
CA ASP A 377 -14.45 3.76 26.81
C ASP A 377 -13.89 4.03 25.39
N HIS A 378 -12.60 4.33 25.34
CA HIS A 378 -11.78 4.53 24.14
C HIS A 378 -12.39 5.39 23.02
N PRO A 379 -12.70 6.69 23.26
CA PRO A 379 -13.17 7.57 22.20
C PRO A 379 -12.15 7.65 21.05
N PRO A 380 -12.60 7.54 19.79
CA PRO A 380 -11.70 7.43 18.63
C PRO A 380 -11.17 8.80 18.14
N VAL A 381 -11.61 9.91 18.75
CA VAL A 381 -11.38 11.28 18.25
C VAL A 381 -10.81 12.17 19.33
N LEU A 382 -9.82 13.00 18.97
CA LEU A 382 -9.34 14.13 19.76
C LEU A 382 -9.62 15.43 19.00
N ILE A 383 -10.36 16.35 19.62
CA ILE A 383 -10.64 17.69 19.09
C ILE A 383 -9.59 18.68 19.60
N THR A 384 -9.15 19.55 18.68
CA THR A 384 -8.24 20.67 18.96
C THR A 384 -8.70 21.93 18.22
N ASP A 385 -8.16 23.08 18.64
CA ASP A 385 -8.21 24.30 17.83
C ASP A 385 -7.55 24.15 16.43
N PRO A 386 -8.01 24.90 15.39
CA PRO A 386 -7.43 24.85 14.05
C PRO A 386 -5.90 25.04 13.99
N PRO A 387 -5.29 26.07 14.63
CA PRO A 387 -3.84 26.27 14.54
C PRO A 387 -3.02 25.13 15.18
N THR A 388 -3.57 24.43 16.18
CA THR A 388 -2.85 23.39 16.94
C THR A 388 -3.00 22.00 16.32
N ARG A 389 -4.07 21.75 15.54
CA ARG A 389 -4.42 20.44 14.98
C ARG A 389 -3.28 19.76 14.24
N ARG A 390 -2.65 20.46 13.30
CA ARG A 390 -1.53 19.93 12.51
C ARG A 390 -0.37 19.46 13.39
N LEU A 391 -0.05 20.24 14.43
CA LEU A 391 1.08 19.95 15.30
C LEU A 391 0.78 18.74 16.18
N VAL A 392 -0.44 18.66 16.72
CA VAL A 392 -0.94 17.51 17.49
C VAL A 392 -0.99 16.25 16.61
N GLN A 393 -1.48 16.36 15.38
CA GLN A 393 -1.48 15.26 14.40
C GLN A 393 -0.06 14.72 14.19
N ARG A 394 0.92 15.59 13.92
CA ARG A 394 2.31 15.17 13.67
C ARG A 394 2.91 14.43 14.87
N TRP A 395 2.59 14.86 16.09
CA TRP A 395 3.08 14.24 17.31
C TRP A 395 2.41 12.89 17.60
N LEU A 396 1.08 12.81 17.48
CA LEU A 396 0.32 11.63 17.92
C LEU A 396 0.15 10.56 16.84
N GLN A 397 0.31 10.88 15.54
CA GLN A 397 -0.02 9.93 14.46
C GLN A 397 0.76 8.61 14.49
N HIS A 398 1.98 8.60 15.03
CA HIS A 398 2.81 7.39 15.08
C HIS A 398 2.52 6.54 16.32
N SER A 399 2.28 7.18 17.47
CA SER A 399 2.05 6.51 18.76
C SER A 399 0.59 6.13 19.00
N MET A 400 -0.34 6.81 18.31
CA MET A 400 -1.78 6.63 18.39
C MET A 400 -2.43 6.69 17.00
N PRO A 401 -2.07 5.76 16.08
CA PRO A 401 -2.59 5.78 14.73
C PRO A 401 -4.12 5.54 14.69
N ASP A 402 -4.67 4.94 15.74
CA ASP A 402 -6.11 4.67 15.94
C ASP A 402 -6.92 5.91 16.35
N VAL A 403 -6.28 7.03 16.71
CA VAL A 403 -6.95 8.28 17.10
C VAL A 403 -6.99 9.25 15.93
N THR A 404 -8.19 9.72 15.59
CA THR A 404 -8.40 10.76 14.59
C THR A 404 -8.33 12.14 15.25
N ILE A 405 -7.42 13.00 14.79
CA ILE A 405 -7.31 14.37 15.27
C ILE A 405 -8.18 15.29 14.40
N LEU A 406 -9.16 15.94 15.02
CA LEU A 406 -10.07 16.87 14.36
C LEU A 406 -9.87 18.30 14.82
N SER A 407 -10.04 19.24 13.88
CA SER A 407 -10.22 20.66 14.22
C SER A 407 -11.67 20.94 14.58
N THR A 408 -11.90 21.94 15.43
CA THR A 408 -13.25 22.51 15.63
C THR A 408 -13.90 23.03 14.35
N GLU A 409 -13.11 23.44 13.34
CA GLU A 409 -13.63 23.83 12.01
C GLU A 409 -14.08 22.64 11.14
N GLU A 410 -13.69 21.43 11.49
CA GLU A 410 -14.09 20.19 10.80
C GLU A 410 -15.41 19.62 11.38
N LEU A 411 -16.02 20.28 12.36
CA LEU A 411 -17.28 19.85 12.98
C LEU A 411 -18.47 20.35 12.17
N VAL A 412 -19.14 19.43 11.46
CA VAL A 412 -20.30 19.77 10.61
C VAL A 412 -21.60 19.77 11.42
N ALA A 413 -22.44 20.78 11.20
CA ALA A 413 -23.79 20.82 11.72
C ALA A 413 -24.58 19.56 11.30
N GLY A 414 -25.14 18.84 12.27
CA GLY A 414 -25.87 17.59 12.08
C GLY A 414 -25.26 16.39 12.79
N PHE A 415 -23.98 16.44 13.14
CA PHE A 415 -23.37 15.46 14.04
C PHE A 415 -23.46 15.96 15.48
N LYS A 416 -24.02 15.15 16.38
CA LYS A 416 -24.06 15.49 17.80
C LYS A 416 -22.71 15.18 18.42
N VAL A 417 -22.06 16.19 18.99
CA VAL A 417 -20.75 16.05 19.64
C VAL A 417 -20.96 15.76 21.13
N GLU A 418 -20.37 14.68 21.60
CA GLU A 418 -20.37 14.28 23.01
C GLU A 418 -18.93 14.26 23.52
N VAL A 419 -18.59 15.28 24.32
CA VAL A 419 -17.27 15.38 24.95
C VAL A 419 -17.21 14.38 26.09
N ALA A 420 -16.46 13.30 25.88
CA ALA A 420 -16.27 12.24 26.85
C ALA A 420 -15.34 12.69 27.99
N ALA A 421 -14.27 13.40 27.66
CA ALA A 421 -13.32 13.95 28.64
C ALA A 421 -12.51 15.11 28.06
N MET A 422 -11.94 15.92 28.97
CA MET A 422 -10.92 16.91 28.63
C MET A 422 -9.52 16.36 28.95
N VAL A 423 -8.59 16.54 28.02
CA VAL A 423 -7.18 16.15 28.17
C VAL A 423 -6.40 17.32 28.76
N GLU A 424 -6.07 17.22 30.04
CA GLU A 424 -5.26 18.22 30.74
C GLU A 424 -3.79 17.79 30.83
N LEU A 425 -2.87 18.70 30.52
CA LEU A 425 -1.46 18.51 30.85
C LEU A 425 -1.23 18.87 32.31
N GLN A 426 -0.48 18.04 33.03
CA GLN A 426 -0.01 18.41 34.36
C GLN A 426 0.88 19.64 34.23
N SER A 427 0.53 20.74 34.89
CA SER A 427 1.39 21.92 34.94
C SER A 427 2.74 21.51 35.53
N THR A 428 3.82 21.57 34.75
CA THR A 428 5.17 21.52 35.32
C THR A 428 5.27 22.65 36.35
N PRO A 429 5.61 22.37 37.62
CA PRO A 429 5.81 23.43 38.59
C PRO A 429 6.91 24.34 38.04
N ASN A 430 6.60 25.63 37.96
CA ASN A 430 7.54 26.66 37.54
C ASN A 430 8.78 26.59 38.46
N PRO A 431 10.01 26.37 37.95
CA PRO A 431 11.20 26.39 38.80
C PRO A 431 11.57 27.81 39.28
N ALA A 432 10.78 28.83 38.94
CA ALA A 432 10.92 30.19 39.47
C ALA A 432 10.10 30.35 40.77
N GLY A 433 10.61 29.73 41.84
CA GLY A 433 9.98 29.77 43.16
C GLY A 433 10.96 29.50 44.30
N VAL A 434 12.22 29.90 44.13
CA VAL A 434 13.17 30.06 45.24
C VAL A 434 13.77 31.45 45.09
N ALA A 435 13.16 32.40 45.81
CA ALA A 435 13.74 33.70 46.10
C ALA A 435 13.95 33.79 47.62
#